data_AF-A0A7J4UM89-F1
#
_entry.id   AF-A0A7J4UM89-F1
#
_cell.length_a   1.000
_cell.length_b   1.000
_cell.length_c   1.000
_cell.angle_alpha   90.00
_cell.angle_beta   90.00
_cell.angle_gamma   90.00
#
_symmetry.space_group_name_H-M   'P 1'
#
loop_
_entity.id
_entity.type
_entity.pdbx_description
1 polymer ?
#
loop_
_entity_poly.entity_id
_entity_poly.type
_entity_poly.pdbx_seq_one_letter_code
_entity_poly.pdbx_strand_id
1 'polypeptide(L)'
;MPHKKKNLELEFGGIHNPPEQFYFKFKHITLFADDLHSMPTVTTHRVLQLSTVDKVYRWEKDNNLSKKKMFEWVDLIKPLVHIFELTPKLRKELFSIYLETQETKLKEAIEATEKAIEQIWNEDIRLPIQSNALNERLYSYKMALKTLKQKHRRTGKYKLLYDVLLPLVIKFESEDISQYRQIRLLHDLFVKFKFDDFIDKSDPHQSIRNILKELHKDKLNSVT
;
A
#
# COMPACT_ATOMS: atom_id res chain seq x y z
N MET A 1 6.73 -30.25 -12.74
CA MET A 1 6.61 -29.75 -11.34
C MET A 1 6.67 -28.23 -11.38
N PRO A 2 5.75 -27.49 -10.76
CA PRO A 2 5.81 -26.03 -10.81
C PRO A 2 6.96 -25.57 -9.91
N HIS A 3 7.91 -24.82 -10.46
CA HIS A 3 8.98 -24.19 -9.71
C HIS A 3 8.36 -23.36 -8.56
N LYS A 4 8.74 -23.66 -7.31
CA LYS A 4 8.58 -22.71 -6.19
C LYS A 4 9.20 -21.40 -6.68
N LYS A 5 8.42 -20.34 -6.82
CA LYS A 5 8.93 -18.98 -7.07
C LYS A 5 9.82 -18.63 -5.87
N LYS A 6 11.11 -18.89 -5.99
CA LYS A 6 12.12 -18.34 -5.10
C LYS A 6 12.01 -16.82 -5.22
N ASN A 7 12.01 -16.13 -4.08
CA ASN A 7 12.06 -14.67 -4.00
C ASN A 7 13.37 -14.17 -4.66
N LEU A 8 13.35 -14.00 -5.99
CA LEU A 8 14.49 -13.55 -6.80
C LEU A 8 15.01 -12.17 -6.37
N GLU A 9 14.18 -11.38 -5.67
CA GLU A 9 14.55 -10.09 -5.11
C GLU A 9 15.52 -10.19 -3.93
N LEU A 10 15.51 -11.30 -3.18
CA LEU A 10 16.46 -11.54 -2.09
C LEU A 10 17.88 -11.83 -2.59
N GLU A 11 18.01 -12.51 -3.74
CA GLU A 11 19.33 -12.90 -4.28
C GLU A 11 19.95 -11.83 -5.21
N PHE A 12 19.14 -11.10 -5.98
CA PHE A 12 19.67 -10.12 -6.96
C PHE A 12 19.64 -8.66 -6.50
N GLY A 13 18.86 -8.31 -5.48
CA GLY A 13 18.67 -6.92 -5.06
C GLY A 13 19.64 -6.39 -4.01
N GLY A 14 20.33 -7.27 -3.25
CA GLY A 14 21.15 -6.85 -2.10
C GLY A 14 20.33 -6.22 -0.96
N ILE A 15 19.02 -6.41 -0.94
CA ILE A 15 18.12 -5.81 0.04
C ILE A 15 17.94 -6.79 1.20
N HIS A 16 18.84 -6.70 2.18
CA HIS A 16 18.75 -7.39 3.48
C HIS A 16 17.77 -6.68 4.42
N ASN A 17 16.55 -6.42 3.95
CA ASN A 17 15.56 -5.79 4.81
C ASN A 17 15.11 -6.80 5.88
N PRO A 18 14.96 -6.36 7.14
CA PRO A 18 14.33 -7.16 8.19
C PRO A 18 13.01 -7.77 7.70
N PRO A 19 12.56 -8.92 8.22
CA PRO A 19 11.25 -9.51 7.93
C PRO A 19 10.09 -8.51 8.01
N GLU A 20 10.27 -7.46 8.80
CA GLU A 20 9.29 -6.42 9.06
C GLU A 20 9.24 -5.33 7.98
N GLN A 21 10.35 -5.06 7.31
CA GLN A 21 10.41 -4.03 6.27
C GLN A 21 10.07 -4.59 4.90
N PHE A 22 9.41 -3.83 4.05
CA PHE A 22 9.14 -4.21 2.67
C PHE A 22 9.73 -3.20 1.72
N TYR A 23 10.42 -3.68 0.69
CA TYR A 23 10.86 -2.87 -0.43
C TYR A 23 10.64 -3.64 -1.71
N PHE A 24 9.95 -3.02 -2.66
CA PHE A 24 9.67 -3.61 -3.96
C PHE A 24 9.73 -2.55 -5.05
N LYS A 25 10.47 -2.83 -6.12
CA LYS A 25 10.62 -1.91 -7.26
C LYS A 25 9.92 -2.48 -8.49
N PHE A 26 8.95 -1.73 -9.00
CA PHE A 26 8.26 -2.04 -10.25
C PHE A 26 8.42 -0.88 -11.23
N LYS A 27 9.27 -1.07 -12.24
CA LYS A 27 9.66 0.01 -13.17
C LYS A 27 10.20 1.23 -12.41
N HIS A 28 9.49 2.36 -12.48
CA HIS A 28 9.86 3.60 -11.82
C HIS A 28 9.17 3.80 -10.46
N ILE A 29 8.28 2.88 -10.08
CA ILE A 29 7.52 2.89 -8.84
C ILE A 29 8.25 2.02 -7.81
N THR A 30 8.38 2.53 -6.59
CA THR A 30 8.94 1.81 -5.46
C THR A 30 7.88 1.78 -4.36
N LEU A 31 7.60 0.59 -3.85
CA LEU A 31 6.74 0.36 -2.71
C LEU A 31 7.62 0.10 -1.51
N PHE A 32 7.41 0.85 -0.43
CA PHE A 32 8.23 0.76 0.76
C PHE A 32 7.38 0.77 2.03
N ALA A 33 7.58 -0.19 2.91
CA ALA A 33 6.94 -0.25 4.23
C ALA A 33 8.03 -0.45 5.29
N ASP A 34 8.00 0.34 6.36
CA ASP A 34 9.00 0.28 7.43
C ASP A 34 8.72 -0.83 8.46
N ASP A 35 7.47 -1.31 8.51
CA ASP A 35 7.04 -2.37 9.41
C ASP A 35 5.92 -3.24 8.80
N LEU A 36 5.62 -4.38 9.44
CA LEU A 36 4.66 -5.40 8.99
C LEU A 36 3.22 -4.92 8.87
N HIS A 37 2.87 -3.89 9.64
CA HIS A 37 1.51 -3.40 9.79
C HIS A 37 1.31 -2.08 9.01
N SER A 38 2.41 -1.43 8.65
CA SER A 38 2.43 -0.21 7.87
C SER A 38 1.97 -0.46 6.44
N MET A 39 1.24 0.51 5.92
CA MET A 39 0.89 0.54 4.51
C MET A 39 2.11 0.95 3.70
N PRO A 40 2.40 0.31 2.56
CA PRO A 40 3.54 0.68 1.76
C PRO A 40 3.35 2.09 1.20
N THR A 41 4.33 2.95 1.47
CA THR A 41 4.46 4.23 0.80
C THR A 41 4.88 3.99 -0.63
N VAL A 42 4.19 4.66 -1.55
CA VAL A 42 4.55 4.64 -2.97
C VAL A 42 5.46 5.81 -3.26
N THR A 43 6.70 5.53 -3.59
CA THR A 43 7.68 6.53 -4.02
C THR A 43 8.01 6.32 -5.50
N THR A 44 8.40 7.40 -6.16
CA THR A 44 8.75 7.38 -7.57
C THR A 44 9.99 8.23 -7.79
N HIS A 45 10.97 7.69 -8.52
CA HIS A 45 12.18 8.43 -8.87
C HIS A 45 12.02 9.25 -10.16
N ARG A 46 10.87 9.13 -10.82
CA ARG A 46 10.57 9.87 -12.05
C ARG A 46 9.94 11.23 -11.73
N VAL A 47 10.48 12.27 -12.35
CA VAL A 47 9.88 13.62 -12.32
C VAL A 47 8.59 13.61 -13.15
N LEU A 48 7.55 14.30 -12.69
CA LEU A 48 6.33 14.47 -13.46
C LEU A 48 6.60 15.34 -14.69
N GLN A 49 5.96 15.01 -15.81
CA GLN A 49 5.97 15.88 -16.98
C GLN A 49 5.24 17.20 -16.66
N LEU A 50 5.66 18.32 -17.26
CA LEU A 50 5.03 19.62 -17.07
C LEU A 50 3.52 19.58 -17.36
N SER A 51 3.13 18.88 -18.43
CA SER A 51 1.72 18.68 -18.80
C SER A 51 0.90 17.96 -17.72
N THR A 52 1.52 17.08 -16.95
CA THR A 52 0.92 16.38 -15.81
C THR A 52 0.80 17.32 -14.61
N VAL A 53 1.83 18.12 -14.33
CA VAL A 53 1.78 19.14 -13.28
C VAL A 53 0.67 20.16 -13.55
N ASP A 54 0.55 20.62 -14.80
CA ASP A 54 -0.51 21.55 -15.23
C ASP A 54 -1.90 20.97 -15.05
N LYS A 55 -2.09 19.65 -15.24
CA LYS A 55 -3.38 18.98 -14.96
C LYS A 55 -3.71 19.01 -13.49
N VAL A 56 -2.73 18.78 -12.61
CA VAL A 56 -2.94 18.88 -11.15
C VAL A 56 -3.28 20.31 -10.75
N TYR A 57 -2.59 21.31 -11.30
CA TYR A 57 -2.93 22.71 -11.03
C TYR A 57 -4.31 23.13 -11.53
N ARG A 58 -4.73 22.64 -12.70
CA ARG A 58 -6.11 22.86 -13.16
C ARG A 58 -7.10 22.19 -12.23
N TRP A 59 -6.87 20.93 -11.86
CA TRP A 59 -7.72 20.22 -10.88
C TRP A 59 -7.81 20.98 -9.56
N GLU A 60 -6.70 21.46 -9.02
CA GLU A 60 -6.64 22.26 -7.80
C GLU A 60 -7.51 23.52 -7.92
N LYS A 61 -7.32 24.29 -9.01
CA LYS A 61 -8.02 25.54 -9.27
C LYS A 61 -9.51 25.32 -9.48
N ASP A 62 -9.89 24.35 -10.32
CA ASP A 62 -11.29 24.03 -10.64
C ASP A 62 -12.08 23.63 -9.38
N ASN A 63 -11.39 23.05 -8.39
CA ASN A 63 -11.99 22.58 -7.15
C ASN A 63 -11.83 23.54 -5.95
N ASN A 64 -11.26 24.72 -6.17
CA ASN A 64 -11.01 25.74 -5.13
C ASN A 64 -10.32 25.14 -3.88
N LEU A 65 -9.23 24.40 -4.10
CA LEU A 65 -8.44 23.81 -3.03
C LEU A 65 -7.43 24.81 -2.47
N SER A 66 -7.32 24.85 -1.15
CA SER A 66 -6.33 25.70 -0.49
C SER A 66 -4.96 25.02 -0.50
N LYS A 67 -3.88 25.80 -0.43
CA LYS A 67 -2.52 25.26 -0.24
C LYS A 67 -1.65 26.23 0.51
N LYS A 68 -0.74 25.69 1.31
CA LYS A 68 0.30 26.44 2.05
C LYS A 68 1.59 26.53 1.24
N LYS A 69 1.87 25.53 0.39
CA LYS A 69 3.06 25.48 -0.46
C LYS A 69 2.68 25.31 -1.93
N MET A 70 3.47 25.89 -2.83
CA MET A 70 3.19 25.91 -4.28
C MET A 70 2.93 24.51 -4.89
N PHE A 71 3.65 23.49 -4.45
CA PHE A 71 3.60 22.12 -4.98
C PHE A 71 2.86 21.12 -4.09
N GLU A 72 2.18 21.57 -3.04
CA GLU A 72 1.59 20.69 -2.01
C GLU A 72 0.71 19.57 -2.58
N TRP A 73 -0.26 19.90 -3.43
CA TRP A 73 -1.13 18.91 -4.08
C TRP A 73 -0.39 18.07 -5.13
N VAL A 74 0.58 18.66 -5.83
CA VAL A 74 1.40 17.95 -6.81
C VAL A 74 2.20 16.84 -6.14
N ASP A 75 2.81 17.12 -4.99
CA ASP A 75 3.60 16.15 -4.24
C ASP A 75 2.75 15.00 -3.71
N LEU A 76 1.53 15.31 -3.22
CA LEU A 76 0.57 14.30 -2.76
C LEU A 76 0.03 13.42 -3.89
N ILE A 77 -0.20 14.01 -5.07
CA ILE A 77 -0.79 13.31 -6.21
C ILE A 77 0.25 12.59 -7.06
N LYS A 78 1.53 13.00 -7.00
CA LYS A 78 2.61 12.41 -7.79
C LYS A 78 2.67 10.88 -7.74
N PRO A 79 2.61 10.22 -6.58
CA PRO A 79 2.58 8.76 -6.52
C PRO A 79 1.37 8.14 -7.21
N LEU A 80 0.20 8.80 -7.12
CA LEU A 80 -1.04 8.36 -7.75
C LEU A 80 -0.95 8.44 -9.27
N VAL A 81 -0.41 9.52 -9.83
CA VAL A 81 -0.31 9.69 -11.29
C VAL A 81 0.52 8.57 -11.92
N HIS A 82 1.66 8.25 -11.32
CA HIS A 82 2.53 7.19 -11.84
C HIS A 82 1.82 5.81 -11.84
N ILE A 83 0.91 5.58 -10.90
CA ILE A 83 0.03 4.40 -10.91
C ILE A 83 -1.05 4.51 -11.99
N PHE A 84 -1.67 5.68 -12.16
CA PHE A 84 -2.70 5.90 -13.18
C PHE A 84 -2.16 5.73 -14.60
N GLU A 85 -0.91 6.14 -14.84
CA GLU A 85 -0.22 6.01 -16.13
C GLU A 85 0.09 4.56 -16.51
N LEU A 86 0.09 3.61 -15.56
CA LEU A 86 0.25 2.20 -15.88
C LEU A 86 -0.97 1.69 -16.65
N THR A 87 -0.74 0.84 -17.65
CA THR A 87 -1.84 0.14 -18.33
C THR A 87 -2.58 -0.79 -17.36
N PRO A 88 -3.84 -1.17 -17.65
CA PRO A 88 -4.61 -2.07 -16.80
C PRO A 88 -3.83 -3.32 -16.44
N LYS A 89 -3.23 -3.97 -17.44
CA LYS A 89 -2.39 -5.18 -17.30
C LYS A 89 -1.25 -4.96 -16.30
N LEU A 90 -0.50 -3.87 -16.45
CA LEU A 90 0.63 -3.55 -15.57
C LEU A 90 0.18 -3.23 -14.13
N ARG A 91 -0.98 -2.59 -13.95
CA ARG A 91 -1.54 -2.41 -12.59
C ARG A 91 -1.93 -3.74 -11.96
N LYS A 92 -2.54 -4.67 -12.71
CA LYS A 92 -2.85 -6.03 -12.21
C LYS A 92 -1.57 -6.75 -11.77
N GLU A 93 -0.50 -6.62 -12.57
CA GLU A 93 0.79 -7.23 -12.31
C GLU A 93 1.46 -6.64 -11.06
N LEU A 94 1.57 -5.32 -10.96
CA LEU A 94 2.08 -4.61 -9.77
C LEU A 94 1.36 -5.09 -8.50
N PHE A 95 0.02 -5.13 -8.52
CA PHE A 95 -0.77 -5.51 -7.34
C PHE A 95 -0.63 -7.00 -7.00
N SER A 96 -0.53 -7.86 -8.02
CA SER A 96 -0.35 -9.31 -7.81
C SER A 96 1.01 -9.62 -7.20
N ILE A 97 2.08 -9.01 -7.74
CA ILE A 97 3.44 -9.23 -7.23
C ILE A 97 3.54 -8.70 -5.81
N TYR A 98 3.06 -7.47 -5.55
CA TYR A 98 3.02 -6.91 -4.20
C TYR A 98 2.38 -7.86 -3.19
N LEU A 99 1.20 -8.41 -3.51
CA LEU A 99 0.49 -9.32 -2.63
C LEU A 99 1.25 -10.63 -2.40
N GLU A 100 1.75 -11.23 -3.48
CA GLU A 100 2.49 -12.49 -3.44
C GLU A 100 3.78 -12.36 -2.62
N THR A 101 4.53 -11.28 -2.82
CA THR A 101 5.77 -11.02 -2.07
C THR A 101 5.49 -10.79 -0.59
N GLN A 102 4.47 -10.00 -0.23
CA GLN A 102 4.06 -9.78 1.15
C GLN A 102 3.63 -11.08 1.85
N GLU A 103 2.81 -11.89 1.18
CA GLU A 103 2.38 -13.18 1.72
C GLU A 103 3.55 -14.16 1.90
N THR A 104 4.47 -14.19 0.94
CA THR A 104 5.62 -15.11 0.98
C THR A 104 6.56 -14.72 2.09
N LYS A 105 6.90 -13.43 2.21
CA LYS A 105 7.77 -12.91 3.26
C LYS A 105 7.22 -13.22 4.66
N LEU A 106 5.91 -13.01 4.88
CA LEU A 106 5.26 -13.35 6.15
C LEU A 106 5.28 -14.85 6.45
N LYS A 107 5.03 -15.71 5.45
CA LYS A 107 5.09 -17.18 5.63
C LYS A 107 6.50 -17.66 5.98
N GLU A 108 7.50 -17.15 5.28
CA GLU A 108 8.91 -17.46 5.54
C GLU A 108 9.34 -17.00 6.94
N ALA A 109 8.93 -15.80 7.36
CA ALA A 109 9.21 -15.28 8.70
C ALA A 109 8.53 -16.13 9.81
N ILE A 110 7.28 -16.57 9.59
CA ILE A 110 6.57 -17.46 10.50
C ILE A 110 7.32 -18.79 10.64
N GLU A 111 7.64 -19.44 9.52
CA GLU A 111 8.32 -20.74 9.51
C GLU A 111 9.71 -20.65 10.17
N ALA A 112 10.47 -19.59 9.87
CA ALA A 112 11.78 -19.37 10.49
C ALA A 112 11.67 -19.13 12.00
N THR A 113 10.66 -18.38 12.45
CA THR A 113 10.44 -18.10 13.87
C THR A 113 10.00 -19.34 14.64
N GLU A 114 9.12 -20.16 14.05
CA GLU A 114 8.70 -21.45 14.62
C GLU A 114 9.89 -22.38 14.83
N LYS A 115 10.74 -22.55 13.80
CA LYS A 115 11.99 -23.33 13.91
C LYS A 115 12.95 -22.79 14.96
N ALA A 116 13.09 -21.46 15.05
CA ALA A 116 13.95 -20.83 16.04
C ALA A 116 13.45 -21.12 17.47
N ILE A 117 12.14 -21.07 17.72
CA ILE A 117 11.54 -21.42 19.02
C ILE A 117 11.85 -22.87 19.39
N GLU A 118 11.65 -23.82 18.47
CA GLU A 118 11.94 -25.24 18.69
C GLU A 118 13.42 -25.50 19.06
N GLN A 119 14.34 -24.73 18.47
CA GLN A 119 15.78 -24.85 18.75
C GLN A 119 16.18 -24.33 20.14
N ILE A 120 15.50 -23.30 20.65
CA ILE A 120 15.86 -22.66 21.93
C ILE A 120 14.97 -23.07 23.11
N TRP A 121 13.96 -23.90 22.83
CA TRP A 121 12.98 -24.37 23.80
C TRP A 121 12.65 -25.86 23.56
N ASN A 122 13.55 -26.73 24.04
CA ASN A 122 13.46 -28.18 23.96
C ASN A 122 13.95 -28.83 25.27
N GLU A 123 14.21 -30.15 25.25
CA GLU A 123 14.67 -30.89 26.43
C GLU A 123 16.07 -30.46 26.88
N ASP A 124 16.96 -30.11 25.93
CA ASP A 124 18.36 -29.76 26.19
C ASP A 124 18.59 -28.26 26.43
N ILE A 125 17.78 -27.41 25.79
CA ILE A 125 17.92 -25.95 25.80
C ILE A 125 16.62 -25.30 26.25
N ARG A 126 16.69 -24.45 27.29
CA ARG A 126 15.55 -23.66 27.77
C ARG A 126 15.93 -22.20 27.96
N LEU A 127 15.63 -21.38 26.97
CA LEU A 127 15.88 -19.93 26.97
C LEU A 127 14.55 -19.17 27.05
N PRO A 128 13.97 -18.98 28.26
CA PRO A 128 12.59 -18.49 28.42
C PRO A 128 12.39 -17.06 27.91
N ILE A 129 13.34 -16.16 28.15
CA ILE A 129 13.25 -14.76 27.72
C ILE A 129 13.23 -14.69 26.19
N GLN A 130 14.12 -15.42 25.53
CA GLN A 130 14.23 -15.47 24.08
C GLN A 130 13.00 -16.16 23.46
N SER A 131 12.52 -17.25 24.09
CA SER A 131 11.30 -17.94 23.66
C SER A 131 10.09 -17.01 23.71
N ASN A 132 9.92 -16.25 24.80
CA ASN A 132 8.83 -15.27 24.92
C ASN A 132 8.92 -14.20 23.82
N ALA A 133 10.09 -13.62 23.59
CA ALA A 133 10.29 -12.60 22.55
C ALA A 133 10.00 -13.14 21.13
N LEU A 134 10.39 -14.39 20.84
CA LEU A 134 10.08 -15.02 19.55
C LEU A 134 8.58 -15.34 19.42
N ASN A 135 7.92 -15.75 20.50
CA ASN A 135 6.47 -15.99 20.50
C ASN A 135 5.67 -14.70 20.25
N GLU A 136 6.09 -13.57 20.82
CA GLU A 136 5.50 -12.25 20.53
C GLU A 136 5.66 -11.89 19.04
N ARG A 137 6.86 -12.06 18.48
CA ARG A 137 7.11 -11.84 17.04
C ARG A 137 6.27 -12.77 16.16
N LEU A 138 6.21 -14.05 16.51
CA LEU A 138 5.40 -15.04 15.81
C LEU A 138 3.93 -14.66 15.78
N TYR A 139 3.40 -14.20 16.91
CA TYR A 139 2.04 -13.68 17.01
C TYR A 139 1.83 -12.49 16.06
N SER A 140 2.73 -11.50 16.09
CA SER A 140 2.66 -10.33 15.21
C SER A 140 2.69 -10.71 13.72
N TYR A 141 3.56 -11.63 13.30
CA TYR A 141 3.59 -12.11 11.92
C TYR A 141 2.29 -12.83 11.52
N LYS A 142 1.76 -13.70 12.38
CA LYS A 142 0.49 -14.41 12.14
C LYS A 142 -0.67 -13.42 12.02
N MET A 143 -0.70 -12.39 12.86
CA MET A 143 -1.70 -11.32 12.81
C MET A 143 -1.56 -10.47 11.55
N ALA A 144 -0.34 -10.07 11.17
CA ALA A 144 -0.09 -9.35 9.92
C ALA A 144 -0.58 -10.14 8.69
N LEU A 145 -0.27 -11.45 8.61
CA LEU A 145 -0.73 -12.31 7.53
C LEU A 145 -2.25 -12.45 7.49
N LYS A 146 -2.89 -12.58 8.66
CA LYS A 146 -4.35 -12.63 8.78
C LYS A 146 -4.98 -11.32 8.29
N THR A 147 -4.49 -10.18 8.74
CA THR A 147 -4.96 -8.85 8.33
C THR A 147 -4.76 -8.62 6.84
N LEU A 148 -3.61 -9.00 6.29
CA LEU A 148 -3.31 -8.92 4.86
C LEU A 148 -4.34 -9.71 4.03
N LYS A 149 -4.62 -10.96 4.42
CA LYS A 149 -5.61 -11.82 3.74
C LYS A 149 -7.03 -11.29 3.87
N GLN A 150 -7.43 -10.84 5.06
CA GLN A 150 -8.75 -10.25 5.30
C GLN A 150 -8.96 -8.98 4.46
N LYS A 151 -7.97 -8.08 4.43
CA LYS A 151 -8.02 -6.88 3.59
C LYS A 151 -8.14 -7.26 2.12
N HIS A 152 -7.36 -8.23 1.65
CA HIS A 152 -7.46 -8.69 0.25
C HIS A 152 -8.85 -9.25 -0.11
N ARG A 153 -9.46 -10.04 0.78
CA ARG A 153 -10.83 -10.55 0.57
C ARG A 153 -11.86 -9.41 0.48
N ARG A 154 -11.71 -8.35 1.28
CA ARG A 154 -12.60 -7.19 1.29
C ARG A 154 -12.44 -6.30 0.06
N THR A 155 -11.20 -5.91 -0.24
CA THR A 155 -10.89 -4.89 -1.26
C THR A 155 -10.65 -5.47 -2.65
N GLY A 156 -10.48 -6.79 -2.74
CA GLY A 156 -10.15 -7.49 -3.97
C GLY A 156 -8.88 -6.95 -4.63
N LYS A 157 -8.97 -6.74 -5.94
CA LYS A 157 -7.86 -6.39 -6.84
C LYS A 157 -7.22 -5.03 -6.59
N TYR A 158 -7.90 -4.11 -5.90
CA TYR A 158 -7.52 -2.69 -5.87
C TYR A 158 -6.78 -2.28 -4.59
N LYS A 159 -6.35 -3.25 -3.79
CA LYS A 159 -5.81 -3.04 -2.43
C LYS A 159 -4.76 -1.93 -2.32
N LEU A 160 -3.83 -1.87 -3.28
CA LEU A 160 -2.77 -0.86 -3.27
C LEU A 160 -3.31 0.56 -3.53
N LEU A 161 -4.37 0.71 -4.31
CA LEU A 161 -4.94 2.01 -4.65
C LEU A 161 -5.53 2.72 -3.43
N TYR A 162 -6.15 1.96 -2.52
CA TYR A 162 -6.62 2.50 -1.23
C TYR A 162 -5.44 3.10 -0.49
N ASP A 163 -4.36 2.33 -0.36
CA ASP A 163 -3.17 2.72 0.40
C ASP A 163 -2.51 3.98 -0.18
N VAL A 164 -2.42 4.09 -1.51
CA VAL A 164 -1.83 5.27 -2.16
C VAL A 164 -2.72 6.51 -2.03
N LEU A 165 -4.04 6.34 -1.88
CA LEU A 165 -4.98 7.46 -1.69
C LEU A 165 -4.94 8.01 -0.26
N LEU A 166 -4.45 7.27 0.72
CA LEU A 166 -4.51 7.64 2.13
C LEU A 166 -3.91 9.03 2.43
N PRO A 167 -2.70 9.41 1.94
CA PRO A 167 -2.16 10.74 2.19
C PRO A 167 -3.04 11.86 1.65
N LEU A 168 -3.67 11.64 0.49
CA LEU A 168 -4.59 12.60 -0.12
C LEU A 168 -5.88 12.73 0.71
N VAL A 169 -6.42 11.61 1.21
CA VAL A 169 -7.60 11.60 2.08
C VAL A 169 -7.31 12.28 3.42
N ILE A 170 -6.19 11.99 4.06
CA ILE A 170 -5.77 12.66 5.30
C ILE A 170 -5.67 14.18 5.08
N LYS A 171 -5.12 14.59 3.92
CA LYS A 171 -5.06 16.00 3.57
C LYS A 171 -6.45 16.62 3.44
N PHE A 172 -7.39 15.94 2.79
CA PHE A 172 -8.78 16.42 2.71
C PHE A 172 -9.43 16.55 4.09
N GLU A 173 -9.25 15.57 4.97
CA GLU A 173 -9.74 15.63 6.35
C GLU A 173 -9.14 16.82 7.12
N SER A 174 -7.83 17.10 6.94
CA SER A 174 -7.16 18.22 7.60
C SER A 174 -7.62 19.61 7.14
N GLU A 175 -8.32 19.69 6.01
CA GLU A 175 -8.93 20.90 5.48
C GLU A 175 -10.45 20.93 5.69
N ASP A 176 -10.98 20.09 6.58
CA ASP A 176 -12.41 19.96 6.90
C ASP A 176 -13.28 19.72 5.64
N ILE A 177 -12.70 19.07 4.62
CA ILE A 177 -13.42 18.75 3.38
C ILE A 177 -14.41 17.62 3.67
N SER A 178 -15.70 17.91 3.52
CA SER A 178 -16.78 16.95 3.75
C SER A 178 -16.62 15.70 2.87
N GLN A 179 -17.06 14.54 3.37
CA GLN A 179 -17.01 13.27 2.62
C GLN A 179 -17.65 13.36 1.24
N TYR A 180 -18.75 14.12 1.12
CA TYR A 180 -19.40 14.37 -0.18
C TYR A 180 -18.46 15.09 -1.15
N ARG A 181 -17.76 16.13 -0.68
CA ARG A 181 -16.78 16.87 -1.48
C ARG A 181 -15.55 16.01 -1.79
N GLN A 182 -15.07 15.20 -0.85
CA GLN A 182 -13.98 14.23 -1.10
C GLN A 182 -14.31 13.28 -2.26
N ILE A 183 -15.53 12.75 -2.30
CA ILE A 183 -15.98 11.87 -3.40
C ILE A 183 -15.89 12.60 -4.74
N ARG A 184 -16.38 13.85 -4.81
CA ARG A 184 -16.32 14.66 -6.04
C ARG A 184 -14.88 14.98 -6.45
N LEU A 185 -14.02 15.33 -5.51
CA LEU A 185 -12.61 15.64 -5.74
C LEU A 185 -11.86 14.44 -6.35
N LEU A 186 -12.04 13.26 -5.76
CA LEU A 186 -11.44 12.03 -6.25
C LEU A 186 -12.00 11.64 -7.63
N HIS A 187 -13.31 11.80 -7.83
CA HIS A 187 -13.94 11.55 -9.12
C HIS A 187 -13.35 12.42 -10.22
N ASP A 188 -13.29 13.74 -9.99
CA ASP A 188 -12.72 14.69 -10.94
C ASP A 188 -11.23 14.40 -11.21
N LEU A 189 -10.47 14.01 -10.18
CA LEU A 189 -9.08 13.61 -10.32
C LEU A 189 -8.96 12.39 -11.25
N PHE A 190 -9.73 11.32 -11.00
CA PHE A 190 -9.69 10.11 -11.82
C PHE A 190 -10.10 10.38 -13.27
N VAL A 191 -11.10 11.23 -13.49
CA VAL A 191 -11.52 11.65 -14.84
C VAL A 191 -10.40 12.39 -15.57
N LYS A 192 -9.76 13.38 -14.94
CA LYS A 192 -8.67 14.17 -15.55
C LYS A 192 -7.44 13.31 -15.90
N PHE A 193 -7.21 12.26 -15.13
CA PHE A 193 -6.13 11.29 -15.37
C PHE A 193 -6.53 10.10 -16.22
N LYS A 194 -7.77 10.04 -16.70
CA LYS A 194 -8.30 8.93 -17.52
C LYS A 194 -8.08 7.57 -16.85
N PHE A 195 -8.29 7.50 -15.54
CA PHE A 195 -8.11 6.26 -14.77
C PHE A 195 -9.27 5.29 -15.08
N ASP A 196 -9.05 4.45 -16.08
CA ASP A 196 -10.01 3.53 -16.70
C ASP A 196 -10.64 2.54 -15.70
N ASP A 197 -9.87 2.12 -14.71
CA ASP A 197 -10.32 1.21 -13.67
C ASP A 197 -11.46 1.76 -12.81
N PHE A 198 -11.68 3.08 -12.94
CA PHE A 198 -12.68 3.83 -12.23
C PHE A 198 -13.72 4.49 -13.16
N ILE A 199 -13.28 5.08 -14.27
CA ILE A 199 -14.18 5.74 -15.24
C ILE A 199 -15.16 4.75 -15.88
N ASP A 200 -14.73 3.50 -16.08
CA ASP A 200 -15.54 2.48 -16.74
C ASP A 200 -16.54 1.78 -15.78
N LYS A 201 -16.64 2.24 -14.53
CA LYS A 201 -17.59 1.69 -13.54
C LYS A 201 -18.99 2.24 -13.78
N SER A 202 -20.00 1.40 -13.57
CA SER A 202 -21.42 1.78 -13.68
C SER A 202 -21.83 2.87 -12.68
N ASP A 203 -21.26 2.86 -11.47
CA ASP A 203 -21.38 3.92 -10.48
C ASP A 203 -20.00 4.27 -9.89
N PRO A 204 -19.32 5.27 -10.48
CA PRO A 204 -18.03 5.73 -9.99
C PRO A 204 -18.12 6.31 -8.56
N HIS A 205 -19.13 7.14 -8.27
CA HIS A 205 -19.26 7.76 -6.94
C HIS A 205 -19.46 6.74 -5.81
N GLN A 206 -20.26 5.70 -6.03
CA GLN A 206 -20.40 4.61 -5.07
C GLN A 206 -19.10 3.84 -4.89
N SER A 207 -18.32 3.69 -5.96
CA SER A 207 -17.00 3.05 -5.89
C SER A 207 -16.02 3.86 -5.03
N ILE A 208 -15.97 5.20 -5.18
CA ILE A 208 -15.15 6.05 -4.28
C ILE A 208 -15.65 5.98 -2.84
N ARG A 209 -16.97 6.02 -2.65
CA ARG A 209 -17.55 5.92 -1.30
C ARG A 209 -17.10 4.64 -0.60
N ASN A 210 -17.06 3.52 -1.30
CA ASN A 210 -16.56 2.25 -0.76
C ASN A 210 -15.05 2.33 -0.46
N ILE A 211 -14.26 2.99 -1.32
CA ILE A 211 -12.83 3.23 -1.09
C ILE A 211 -12.59 4.02 0.20
N LEU A 212 -13.28 5.15 0.35
CA LEU A 212 -13.15 6.01 1.54
C LEU A 212 -13.58 5.28 2.81
N LYS A 213 -14.66 4.48 2.76
CA LYS A 213 -15.10 3.67 3.91
C LYS A 213 -14.03 2.67 4.36
N GLU A 214 -13.39 1.97 3.42
CA GLU A 214 -12.32 1.03 3.77
C GLU A 214 -11.07 1.75 4.29
N LEU A 215 -10.72 2.91 3.74
CA LEU A 215 -9.60 3.72 4.22
C LEU A 215 -9.80 4.19 5.66
N HIS A 216 -10.98 4.71 6.00
CA HIS A 216 -11.29 5.11 7.37
C HIS A 216 -11.29 3.91 8.34
N LYS A 217 -11.76 2.74 7.88
CA LYS A 217 -11.74 1.52 8.69
C LYS A 217 -10.31 1.06 9.01
N ASP A 218 -9.41 1.12 8.04
CA ASP A 218 -8.02 0.74 8.26
C ASP A 218 -7.28 1.76 9.14
N LYS A 219 -7.60 3.07 9.04
CA LYS A 219 -7.11 4.12 9.95
C LYS A 219 -7.53 3.90 11.40
N LEU A 220 -8.75 3.42 11.64
CA LEU A 220 -9.23 3.11 12.99
C LEU A 220 -8.53 1.89 13.61
N ASN A 221 -8.13 0.92 12.77
CA ASN A 221 -7.45 -0.29 13.22
C ASN A 221 -5.93 -0.11 13.40
N SER A 222 -5.34 1.01 12.98
CA SER A 222 -3.91 1.31 13.17
C SER A 222 -3.60 2.11 14.44
N VAL A 223 -4.63 2.45 15.24
CA VAL A 223 -4.52 3.26 16.48
C VAL A 223 -4.76 2.39 17.74
N THR A 224 -4.95 1.09 17.58
CA THR A 224 -5.11 0.08 18.64
C THR A 224 -4.03 -0.97 18.55
#